data_AF-A0A950Z3N7-F1
#
_entry.id   AF-A0A950Z3N7-F1
#
_cell.length_a   1.000
_cell.length_b   1.000
_cell.length_c   1.000
_cell.angle_alpha   90.00
_cell.angle_beta   90.00
_cell.angle_gamma   90.00
#
_symmetry.space_group_name_H-M   'P 1'
#
loop_
_entity.id
_entity.type
_entity.pdbx_description
1 polymer ?
#
loop_
_entity_poly.entity_id
_entity_poly.type
_entity_poly.pdbx_seq_one_letter_code
_entity_poly.pdbx_strand_id
1 'polypeptide(L)'
;MTGKSNVSGHWTDEQLISYLYGSGPEDHHLQTCDSCKARASFLQGQRRQIDTDFRPDDEVSTEFLAAQRRAIYARVTHSARGWAGIHVRGWASAAATVLILGGGLFIYEQNHSHEVANGDTVTDAQLAQEMSQLSQTVEPEPGAPLQALFDE
;
A
#
# COMPACT_ATOMS: atom_id res chain seq x y z
N MET A 1 14.30 1.01 -20.88
CA MET A 1 15.11 0.81 -19.65
C MET A 1 16.30 -0.06 -20.01
N THR A 2 17.45 0.54 -20.31
CA THR A 2 18.69 -0.19 -20.61
C THR A 2 19.45 -0.43 -19.32
N GLY A 3 19.12 -1.51 -18.61
CA GLY A 3 19.84 -1.96 -17.42
C GLY A 3 21.23 -2.47 -17.79
N LYS A 4 22.24 -1.60 -17.75
CA LYS A 4 23.65 -1.98 -17.80
C LYS A 4 24.04 -2.46 -16.40
N SER A 5 24.06 -3.77 -16.19
CA SER A 5 24.77 -4.40 -15.07
C SER A 5 25.70 -5.50 -15.60
N ASN A 6 26.68 -5.10 -16.40
CA ASN A 6 27.80 -5.96 -16.78
C ASN A 6 28.77 -6.04 -15.58
N VAL A 7 28.50 -6.92 -14.62
CA VAL A 7 29.39 -7.11 -13.45
C VAL A 7 30.80 -7.56 -13.88
N SER A 8 30.95 -8.09 -15.10
CA SER A 8 32.24 -8.55 -15.65
C SER A 8 32.29 -8.62 -17.19
N GLY A 9 31.41 -7.89 -17.88
CA GLY A 9 31.23 -8.03 -19.34
C GLY A 9 30.38 -9.23 -19.74
N HIS A 10 29.80 -9.94 -18.79
CA HIS A 10 28.79 -10.98 -18.98
C HIS A 10 27.42 -10.51 -18.53
N TRP A 11 26.37 -11.11 -19.09
CA TRP A 11 25.01 -10.95 -18.57
C TRP A 11 24.86 -11.46 -17.13
N THR A 12 24.08 -10.73 -16.34
CA THR A 12 23.63 -11.20 -15.03
C THR A 12 22.65 -12.36 -15.18
N ASP A 13 22.38 -13.06 -14.08
CA ASP A 13 21.38 -14.13 -14.07
C ASP A 13 19.99 -13.59 -14.45
N GLU A 14 19.61 -12.40 -13.97
CA GLU A 14 18.32 -11.77 -14.28
C GLU A 14 18.18 -11.46 -15.77
N GLN A 15 19.24 -10.95 -16.41
CA GLN A 15 19.24 -10.66 -17.84
C GLN A 15 19.13 -11.95 -18.66
N LEU A 16 19.86 -13.00 -18.25
CA LEU A 16 19.83 -14.31 -18.88
C LEU A 16 18.45 -14.97 -18.74
N ILE A 17 17.84 -14.89 -17.56
CA ILE A 17 16.47 -15.37 -17.29
C ILE A 17 15.48 -14.59 -18.15
N SER A 18 15.56 -13.26 -18.15
CA SER A 18 14.66 -12.40 -18.96
C SER A 18 14.75 -12.76 -20.45
N TYR A 19 15.97 -13.00 -20.95
CA TYR A 19 16.18 -13.47 -22.32
C TYR A 19 15.48 -14.81 -22.59
N LEU A 20 15.58 -15.79 -21.69
CA LEU A 20 14.91 -17.09 -21.82
C LEU A 20 13.37 -17.00 -21.85
N TYR A 21 12.80 -15.93 -21.28
CA TYR A 21 11.36 -15.64 -21.30
C TYR A 21 10.94 -14.63 -22.38
N GLY A 22 11.86 -14.20 -23.25
CA GLY A 22 11.57 -13.28 -24.35
C GLY A 22 11.42 -11.82 -23.93
N SER A 23 11.76 -11.47 -22.68
CA SER A 23 11.75 -10.11 -22.13
C SER A 23 13.16 -9.53 -21.91
N GLY A 24 14.20 -10.20 -22.43
CA GLY A 24 15.59 -9.84 -22.23
C GLY A 24 16.13 -8.77 -23.18
N PRO A 25 17.39 -8.34 -22.95
CA PRO A 25 18.07 -7.37 -23.80
C PRO A 25 18.32 -7.92 -25.22
N GLU A 26 18.10 -7.07 -26.24
CA GLU A 26 18.30 -7.41 -27.67
C GLU A 26 19.76 -7.27 -28.15
N ASP A 27 20.72 -7.19 -27.24
CA ASP A 27 22.11 -6.78 -27.51
C ASP A 27 22.98 -7.83 -28.26
N HIS A 28 22.37 -8.91 -28.77
CA HIS A 28 23.02 -10.03 -29.46
C HIS A 28 24.21 -10.65 -28.70
N HIS A 29 24.36 -10.42 -27.39
CA HIS A 29 25.53 -10.84 -26.61
C HIS A 29 25.80 -12.35 -26.66
N LEU A 30 24.75 -13.17 -26.78
CA LEU A 30 24.88 -14.63 -26.90
C LEU A 30 25.52 -15.09 -28.22
N GLN A 31 25.63 -14.21 -29.23
CA GLN A 31 26.34 -14.51 -30.46
C GLN A 31 27.86 -14.33 -30.32
N THR A 32 28.29 -13.52 -29.35
CA THR A 32 29.70 -13.14 -29.17
C THR A 32 30.33 -13.73 -27.91
N CYS A 33 29.52 -14.13 -26.93
CA CYS A 33 29.99 -14.63 -25.65
C CYS A 33 29.65 -16.12 -25.43
N ASP A 34 30.65 -16.99 -25.58
CA ASP A 34 30.50 -18.45 -25.42
C ASP A 34 30.12 -18.87 -24.00
N SER A 35 30.61 -18.16 -22.97
CA SER A 35 30.26 -18.48 -21.57
C SER A 35 28.78 -18.19 -21.27
N CYS A 36 28.26 -17.05 -21.75
CA CYS A 36 26.84 -16.72 -21.63
C CYS A 36 25.97 -17.67 -22.47
N LYS A 37 26.44 -18.08 -23.66
CA LYS A 37 25.76 -19.08 -24.49
C LYS A 37 25.68 -20.45 -23.80
N ALA A 38 26.77 -20.89 -23.17
CA ALA A 38 26.79 -22.13 -22.39
C ALA A 38 25.81 -22.06 -21.22
N ARG A 39 25.83 -20.97 -20.43
CA ARG A 39 24.87 -20.73 -19.34
C ARG A 39 23.43 -20.72 -19.82
N ALA A 40 23.13 -20.03 -20.93
CA ALA A 40 21.79 -20.00 -21.52
C ALA A 40 21.32 -21.42 -21.91
N SER A 41 22.18 -22.20 -22.57
CA SER A 41 21.85 -23.55 -23.01
C SER A 41 21.62 -24.52 -21.84
N PHE A 42 22.38 -24.36 -20.75
CA PHE A 42 22.19 -25.13 -19.52
C PHE A 42 20.81 -24.86 -18.89
N LEU A 43 20.46 -23.59 -18.72
CA LEU A 43 19.16 -23.20 -18.18
C LEU A 43 18.00 -23.63 -19.08
N GLN A 44 18.17 -23.53 -20.40
CA GLN A 44 17.17 -24.02 -21.35
C GLN A 44 17.03 -25.54 -21.27
N GLY A 45 18.12 -26.28 -21.05
CA GLY A 45 18.11 -27.71 -20.81
C GLY A 45 17.33 -28.09 -19.55
N GLN A 46 17.58 -27.41 -18.43
CA GLN A 46 16.84 -27.61 -17.19
C GLN A 46 15.35 -27.34 -17.36
N ARG A 47 14.98 -26.27 -18.05
CA ARG A 47 13.57 -25.96 -18.34
C ARG A 47 12.90 -27.08 -19.12
N ARG A 48 13.54 -27.59 -20.17
CA ARG A 48 13.01 -28.71 -20.96
C ARG A 48 12.84 -29.98 -20.13
N GLN A 49 13.75 -30.24 -19.18
CA GLN A 49 13.60 -31.36 -18.25
C GLN A 49 12.35 -31.19 -17.39
N ILE A 50 12.16 -30.03 -16.78
CA ILE A 50 10.95 -29.73 -15.98
C ILE A 50 9.68 -29.88 -16.81
N ASP A 51 9.68 -29.34 -18.04
CA ASP A 51 8.53 -29.44 -18.95
C ASP A 51 8.25 -30.90 -19.39
N THR A 52 9.29 -31.75 -19.45
CA THR A 52 9.14 -33.17 -19.78
C THR A 52 8.71 -34.01 -18.57
N ASP A 53 9.15 -33.62 -17.38
CA ASP A 53 8.77 -34.25 -16.12
C ASP A 53 7.31 -33.94 -15.73
N PHE A 54 6.73 -32.87 -16.29
CA PHE A 54 5.32 -32.53 -16.09
C PHE A 54 4.40 -33.64 -16.63
N ARG A 55 3.62 -34.25 -15.74
CA ARG A 55 2.63 -35.26 -16.13
C ARG A 55 1.25 -34.61 -16.25
N PRO A 56 0.42 -35.00 -17.23
CA PRO A 56 -0.96 -34.51 -17.32
C PRO A 56 -1.80 -34.78 -16.06
N ASP A 57 -1.46 -35.82 -15.30
CA ASP A 57 -2.11 -36.15 -14.03
C ASP A 57 -1.77 -35.14 -12.90
N ASP A 58 -0.71 -34.33 -13.06
CA ASP A 58 -0.36 -33.24 -12.14
C ASP A 58 -1.21 -31.97 -12.41
N GLU A 59 -2.05 -31.98 -13.45
CA GLU A 59 -2.96 -30.87 -13.73
C GLU A 59 -4.01 -30.77 -12.62
N VAL A 60 -4.04 -29.61 -11.96
CA VAL A 60 -4.97 -29.35 -10.86
C VAL A 60 -6.40 -29.38 -11.39
N SER A 61 -7.25 -30.23 -10.81
CA SER A 61 -8.63 -30.38 -11.28
C SER A 61 -9.41 -29.07 -11.19
N THR A 62 -10.24 -28.81 -12.21
CA THR A 62 -11.11 -27.63 -12.24
C THR A 62 -12.10 -27.62 -11.08
N GLU A 63 -12.51 -28.79 -10.60
CA GLU A 63 -13.34 -28.96 -9.41
C GLU A 63 -12.62 -28.49 -8.15
N PHE A 64 -11.34 -28.84 -7.98
CA PHE A 64 -10.53 -28.37 -6.85
C PHE A 64 -10.41 -26.84 -6.85
N LEU A 65 -10.11 -26.24 -8.01
CA LEU A 65 -10.02 -24.78 -8.14
C LEU A 65 -11.36 -24.10 -7.86
N ALA A 66 -12.47 -24.67 -8.34
CA ALA A 66 -13.80 -24.17 -8.05
C ALA A 66 -14.15 -24.28 -6.56
N ALA A 67 -13.79 -25.38 -5.90
CA ALA A 67 -13.95 -25.57 -4.46
C ALA A 67 -13.12 -24.56 -3.66
N GLN A 68 -11.85 -24.34 -4.03
CA GLN A 68 -10.98 -23.33 -3.43
C GLN A 68 -11.59 -21.93 -3.56
N ARG A 69 -12.10 -21.58 -4.75
CA ARG A 69 -12.75 -20.28 -4.99
C ARG A 69 -13.98 -20.08 -4.10
N ARG A 70 -14.84 -21.09 -3.96
CA ARG A 70 -16.00 -21.04 -3.05
C ARG A 70 -15.57 -20.89 -1.59
N ALA A 71 -14.52 -21.58 -1.16
CA ALA A 71 -13.99 -21.47 0.20
C ALA A 71 -13.44 -20.08 0.51
N ILE A 72 -12.73 -19.45 -0.44
CA ILE A 72 -12.26 -18.07 -0.33
C ILE A 72 -13.44 -17.12 -0.18
N TYR A 73 -14.45 -17.22 -1.04
CA TYR A 73 -15.62 -16.33 -0.96
C TYR A 73 -16.42 -16.54 0.32
N ALA A 74 -16.60 -17.78 0.78
CA ALA A 74 -17.23 -18.05 2.06
C ALA A 74 -16.50 -17.31 3.20
N ARG A 75 -15.16 -17.39 3.24
CA ARG A 75 -14.36 -16.69 4.26
C ARG A 75 -14.51 -15.17 4.19
N VAL A 76 -14.48 -14.59 3.00
CA VAL A 76 -14.64 -13.13 2.80
C VAL A 76 -16.02 -12.67 3.25
N THR A 77 -17.07 -13.42 2.95
CA THR A 77 -18.44 -13.07 3.37
C THR A 77 -18.67 -13.21 4.87
N HIS A 78 -17.99 -14.16 5.53
CA HIS A 78 -18.15 -14.38 6.97
C HIS A 78 -17.28 -13.46 7.84
N SER A 79 -16.08 -13.05 7.39
CA SER A 79 -15.18 -12.20 8.17
C SER A 79 -15.71 -10.78 8.40
N ALA A 80 -16.51 -10.24 7.47
CA ALA A 80 -17.08 -8.90 7.61
C ALA A 80 -18.07 -8.76 8.78
N ARG A 81 -18.75 -9.84 9.17
CA ARG A 81 -19.82 -9.79 10.19
C ARG A 81 -19.28 -9.73 11.62
N GLY A 82 -18.06 -10.23 11.86
CA GLY A 82 -17.42 -10.22 13.18
C GLY A 82 -16.73 -8.90 13.53
N TRP A 83 -16.08 -8.24 12.55
CA TRP A 83 -15.38 -6.97 12.77
C TRP A 83 -16.32 -5.77 12.91
N ALA A 84 -17.44 -5.75 12.19
CA ALA A 84 -18.42 -4.68 12.31
C ALA A 84 -18.96 -4.56 13.76
N GLY A 85 -19.21 -5.67 14.45
CA GLY A 85 -19.69 -5.65 15.84
C GLY A 85 -18.67 -5.11 16.85
N ILE A 86 -17.37 -5.33 16.61
CA ILE A 86 -16.29 -4.87 17.50
C ILE A 86 -16.05 -3.37 17.32
N HIS A 87 -16.06 -2.87 16.09
CA HIS A 87 -15.88 -1.44 15.83
C HIS A 87 -17.05 -0.60 16.34
N VAL A 88 -18.30 -1.03 16.17
CA VAL A 88 -19.47 -0.26 16.66
C VAL A 88 -19.43 -0.10 18.19
N ARG A 89 -18.96 -1.11 18.92
CA ARG A 89 -18.86 -1.08 20.38
C ARG A 89 -17.69 -0.22 20.88
N GLY A 90 -16.61 -0.11 20.11
CA GLY A 90 -15.48 0.77 20.41
C GLY A 90 -15.78 2.26 20.19
N TRP A 91 -16.61 2.58 19.20
CA TRP A 91 -16.99 3.97 18.89
C TRP A 91 -18.13 4.49 19.77
N ALA A 92 -18.96 3.60 20.32
CA ALA A 92 -20.04 3.97 21.23
C ALA A 92 -19.54 4.67 22.51
N SER A 93 -18.40 4.22 23.08
CA SER A 93 -17.84 4.86 24.28
C SER A 93 -17.25 6.23 24.00
N ALA A 94 -16.56 6.38 22.86
CA ALA A 94 -16.01 7.67 22.43
C ALA A 94 -17.10 8.70 22.10
N ALA A 95 -18.19 8.27 21.46
CA ALA A 95 -19.34 9.14 21.21
C ALA A 95 -20.02 9.58 22.53
N ALA A 96 -20.14 8.66 23.50
CA ALA A 96 -20.72 8.98 24.80
C ALA A 96 -19.88 10.00 25.59
N THR A 97 -18.55 9.89 25.59
CA THR A 97 -17.69 10.88 26.26
C THR A 97 -17.75 12.24 25.59
N VAL A 98 -17.79 12.31 24.25
CA VAL A 98 -17.98 13.58 23.53
C VAL A 98 -19.33 14.22 23.87
N LEU A 99 -20.40 13.44 23.96
CA LEU A 99 -21.72 13.96 24.35
C LEU A 99 -21.75 14.44 25.81
N ILE A 100 -21.09 13.74 26.73
CA ILE A 100 -21.02 14.15 28.13
C ILE A 100 -20.16 15.41 28.30
N LEU A 101 -18.99 15.46 27.65
CA LEU A 101 -18.10 16.62 27.72
C LEU A 101 -18.70 17.82 27.00
N GLY A 102 -19.23 17.64 25.79
CA GLY A 102 -19.88 18.71 25.02
C GLY A 102 -21.16 19.20 25.68
N GLY A 103 -22.02 18.30 26.16
CA GLY A 103 -23.23 18.67 26.90
C GLY A 103 -22.92 19.34 28.24
N GLY A 104 -21.91 18.84 28.96
CA GLY A 104 -21.44 19.45 30.20
C GLY A 104 -20.84 20.84 29.99
N LEU A 105 -20.04 21.03 28.94
CA LEU A 105 -19.48 22.33 28.57
C LEU A 105 -20.56 23.32 28.16
N PHE A 106 -21.54 22.89 27.36
CA PHE A 106 -22.66 23.73 26.93
C PHE A 106 -23.49 24.21 28.13
N ILE A 107 -23.81 23.32 29.07
CA ILE A 107 -24.53 23.70 30.30
C ILE A 107 -23.67 24.60 31.18
N TYR A 108 -22.36 24.33 31.27
CA TYR A 108 -21.43 25.15 32.04
C TYR A 108 -21.32 26.58 31.48
N GLU A 109 -21.18 26.71 30.16
CA GLU A 109 -21.10 27.98 29.46
C GLU A 109 -22.41 28.75 29.62
N GLN A 110 -23.56 28.10 29.43
CA GLN A 110 -24.87 28.74 29.62
C GLN A 110 -25.09 29.25 31.06
N ASN A 111 -24.53 28.55 32.05
CA ASN A 111 -24.63 28.95 33.46
C ASN A 111 -23.58 30.02 33.84
N HIS A 112 -22.40 30.03 33.21
CA HIS A 112 -21.34 31.05 33.40
C HIS A 112 -21.59 32.34 32.60
N SER A 113 -22.30 32.27 31.46
CA SER A 113 -22.68 33.45 30.66
C SER A 113 -23.66 34.38 31.41
N HIS A 114 -24.31 33.90 32.47
CA HIS A 114 -25.12 34.74 33.34
C HIS A 114 -24.29 35.58 34.35
N GLU A 115 -23.00 35.28 34.55
CA GLU A 115 -22.17 35.94 35.57
C GLU A 115 -21.12 36.92 35.01
N VAL A 116 -20.81 36.89 33.70
CA VAL A 116 -19.80 37.77 33.09
C VAL A 116 -20.40 38.62 31.95
N ALA A 117 -21.36 39.46 32.29
CA ALA A 117 -21.72 40.61 31.45
C ALA A 117 -20.80 41.80 31.77
N ASN A 118 -19.49 41.67 31.54
CA ASN A 118 -18.53 42.78 31.47
C ASN A 118 -17.14 42.25 31.07
N GLY A 119 -16.74 42.41 29.82
CA GLY A 119 -15.34 42.25 29.41
C GLY A 119 -15.14 41.68 28.01
N ASP A 120 -14.82 42.57 27.08
CA ASP A 120 -14.15 42.33 25.79
C ASP A 120 -14.88 41.51 24.72
N THR A 121 -15.69 42.22 23.93
CA THR A 121 -16.15 41.78 22.61
C THR A 121 -14.97 41.77 21.65
N VAL A 122 -14.34 40.60 21.46
CA VAL A 122 -13.46 40.36 20.31
C VAL A 122 -14.27 40.67 19.06
N THR A 123 -13.81 41.65 18.28
CA THR A 123 -14.58 42.20 17.16
C THR A 123 -14.30 41.33 15.93
N ASP A 124 -15.31 41.06 15.10
CA ASP A 124 -15.18 40.25 13.87
C ASP A 124 -14.02 40.70 12.95
N ALA A 125 -13.61 41.97 13.05
CA ALA A 125 -12.43 42.50 12.37
C ALA A 125 -11.10 41.83 12.80
N GLN A 126 -10.93 41.50 14.08
CA GLN A 126 -9.76 40.75 14.58
C GLN A 126 -9.80 39.30 14.09
N LEU A 127 -10.98 38.67 14.10
CA LEU A 127 -11.15 37.30 13.64
C LEU A 127 -10.84 37.15 12.14
N ALA A 128 -11.29 38.12 11.32
CA ALA A 128 -11.01 38.15 9.88
C ALA A 128 -9.51 38.35 9.59
N GLN A 129 -8.82 39.16 10.42
CA GLN A 129 -7.39 39.39 10.28
C GLN A 129 -6.58 38.12 10.62
N GLU A 130 -6.96 37.39 11.67
CA GLU A 130 -6.35 36.11 12.04
C GLU A 130 -6.60 35.01 10.99
N MET A 131 -7.81 34.92 10.42
CA MET A 131 -8.10 33.98 9.33
C MET A 131 -7.27 34.26 8.07
N SER A 132 -7.04 35.54 7.74
CA SER A 132 -6.22 35.88 6.57
C SER A 132 -4.75 35.45 6.77
N GLN A 133 -4.23 35.54 7.99
CA GLN A 133 -2.87 35.11 8.32
C GLN A 133 -2.71 33.59 8.27
N LEU A 134 -3.72 32.83 8.73
CA LEU A 134 -3.71 31.37 8.66
C LEU A 134 -3.76 30.83 7.22
N SER A 135 -4.44 31.53 6.31
CA SER A 135 -4.50 31.12 4.89
C SER A 135 -3.18 31.34 4.13
N GLN A 136 -2.28 32.19 4.65
CA GLN A 136 -0.97 32.46 4.05
C GLN A 136 0.13 31.52 4.55
N THR A 137 -0.10 30.79 5.64
CA THR A 137 0.83 29.77 6.14
C THR A 137 0.68 28.46 5.37
N VAL A 138 1.47 28.36 4.31
CA VAL A 138 2.13 27.15 3.77
C VAL A 138 1.23 25.92 3.60
N GLU A 139 0.81 25.69 2.36
CA GLU A 139 0.37 24.37 1.89
C GLU A 139 1.50 23.36 2.17
N PRO A 140 1.27 22.33 3.01
CA PRO A 140 2.30 21.36 3.31
C PRO A 140 2.61 20.55 2.05
N GLU A 141 3.87 20.62 1.59
CA GLU A 141 4.39 19.81 0.49
C GLU A 141 4.07 18.32 0.73
N PRO A 142 3.32 17.66 -0.17
CA PRO A 142 2.88 16.28 -0.02
C PRO A 142 4.01 15.30 -0.34
N GLY A 143 5.08 15.32 0.46
CA GLY A 143 6.26 14.48 0.25
C GLY A 143 7.04 14.08 1.50
N ALA A 144 6.90 14.81 2.61
CA ALA A 144 7.78 14.64 3.76
C ALA A 144 7.70 13.28 4.51
N PRO A 145 6.54 12.59 4.67
CA PRO A 145 6.53 11.37 5.47
C PRO A 145 6.97 10.10 4.71
N LEU A 146 7.18 10.16 3.39
CA LEU A 146 7.56 8.99 2.59
C LEU A 146 9.07 8.82 2.44
N GLN A 147 9.87 9.90 2.51
CA GLN A 147 11.33 9.82 2.35
C GLN A 147 12.02 9.11 3.53
N ALA A 148 11.49 9.23 4.75
CA ALA A 148 12.03 8.53 5.92
C ALA A 148 11.88 6.99 5.87
N LEU A 149 11.14 6.46 4.88
CA LEU A 149 10.94 5.02 4.66
C LEU A 149 11.95 4.42 3.66
N PHE A 150 12.74 5.24 2.96
CA PHE A 150 13.64 4.81 1.89
C PHE A 150 15.11 5.16 2.12
N ASP A 151 15.45 5.90 3.18
CA ASP A 151 16.83 6.11 3.61
C ASP A 151 17.25 4.98 4.57
N GLU A 152 17.81 3.91 4.01
CA GLU A 152 18.70 2.93 4.70
C GLU A 152 20.17 3.28 4.39
#